data_AF-A0A930I0B0-F1
#
_entry.id   AF-A0A930I0B0-F1
#
_cell.length_a   1.000
_cell.length_b   1.000
_cell.length_c   1.000
_cell.angle_alpha   90.00
_cell.angle_beta   90.00
_cell.angle_gamma   90.00
#
_symmetry.space_group_name_H-M   'P 1'
#
loop_
_entity.id
_entity.type
_entity.pdbx_description
1 polymer ?
#
loop_
_entity_poly.entity_id
_entity_poly.type
_entity_poly.pdbx_seq_one_letter_code
_entity_poly.pdbx_strand_id
1 'polypeptide(L)'
;MKKLILLSVLAFVVSSCGYEIRKKPEPPKPKLTKEQIRKLEYEQRLKDYDVQFLFECNGVKVYRFMDGARRVYFTDATGMTYYQYTTRTGKFSHTTHRVQSINTRRYE
;
A
#
# COMPACT_ATOMS: atom_id res chain seq x y z
N MET A 1 24.94 33.74 -60.65
CA MET A 1 25.08 34.45 -59.36
C MET A 1 23.75 34.64 -58.61
N LYS A 2 22.67 35.14 -59.24
CA LYS A 2 21.35 35.32 -58.58
C LYS A 2 20.75 34.04 -57.97
N LYS A 3 20.93 32.87 -58.62
CA LYS A 3 20.44 31.57 -58.13
C LYS A 3 21.14 31.11 -56.84
N LEU A 4 22.42 31.44 -56.67
CA LEU A 4 23.21 31.07 -55.48
C LEU A 4 22.85 31.95 -54.28
N ILE A 5 22.54 33.23 -54.51
CA ILE A 5 22.06 34.16 -53.47
C ILE A 5 20.67 33.74 -52.98
N LEU A 6 19.80 33.27 -53.89
CA LEU A 6 18.48 32.78 -53.52
C LEU A 6 18.55 31.52 -52.64
N LEU A 7 19.49 30.61 -52.95
CA LEU A 7 19.74 29.39 -52.18
C LEU A 7 20.31 29.69 -50.78
N SER A 8 21.20 30.69 -50.65
CA SER A 8 21.71 31.08 -49.34
C SER A 8 20.64 31.73 -48.46
N VAL A 9 19.76 32.57 -49.03
CA VAL A 9 18.67 33.20 -48.28
C VAL A 9 17.68 32.14 -47.76
N LEU A 10 17.35 31.13 -48.58
CA LEU A 10 16.44 30.07 -48.18
C LEU A 10 16.99 29.26 -47.00
N ALA A 11 18.29 28.92 -47.00
CA ALA A 11 18.92 28.16 -45.92
C ALA A 11 18.95 28.90 -44.58
N PHE A 12 19.13 30.23 -44.60
CA PHE A 12 19.10 31.04 -43.37
C PHE A 12 17.72 31.07 -42.72
N VAL A 13 16.63 31.10 -43.52
CA VAL A 13 15.25 31.12 -43.01
C VAL A 13 14.89 29.80 -42.32
N VAL A 14 15.38 28.65 -42.80
CA VAL A 14 15.14 27.35 -42.15
C VAL A 14 15.90 27.23 -40.82
N SER A 15 17.03 27.95 -40.66
CA SER A 15 17.78 27.96 -39.39
C SER A 15 17.24 28.97 -38.36
N SER A 16 16.61 30.06 -38.80
CA SER A 16 16.02 31.07 -37.90
C SER A 16 14.57 30.77 -37.52
N CYS A 17 13.88 29.90 -38.27
CA CYS A 17 12.74 29.17 -37.74
C CYS A 17 13.30 28.15 -36.74
N GLY A 18 13.55 28.62 -35.52
CA GLY A 18 13.84 27.77 -34.37
C GLY A 18 12.70 26.76 -34.23
N TYR A 19 12.83 25.63 -34.92
CA TYR A 19 12.08 24.43 -34.64
C TYR A 19 12.63 23.95 -33.30
N GLU A 20 12.15 24.57 -32.22
CA GLU A 20 12.09 23.87 -30.95
C GLU A 20 11.31 22.60 -31.26
N ILE A 21 12.01 21.46 -31.24
CA ILE A 21 11.38 20.16 -31.14
C ILE A 21 10.62 20.23 -29.82
N ARG A 22 9.36 20.67 -29.88
CA ARG A 22 8.47 20.75 -28.74
C ARG A 22 8.37 19.32 -28.25
N LYS A 23 9.14 18.97 -27.21
CA LYS A 23 8.98 17.68 -26.52
C LYS A 23 7.50 17.62 -26.20
N LYS A 24 6.80 16.61 -26.73
CA LYS A 24 5.41 16.39 -26.34
C LYS A 24 5.38 16.44 -24.82
N PRO A 25 4.44 17.18 -24.20
CA PRO A 25 4.27 17.08 -22.76
C PRO A 25 4.15 15.60 -22.44
N GLU A 26 5.01 15.10 -21.56
CA GLU A 26 4.94 13.71 -21.11
C GLU A 26 3.49 13.44 -20.71
N PRO A 27 2.91 12.30 -21.10
CA PRO A 27 1.54 11.98 -20.71
C PRO A 27 1.43 12.18 -19.20
N PRO A 28 0.40 12.89 -18.72
CA PRO A 28 0.26 13.17 -17.30
C PRO A 28 0.38 11.84 -16.57
N LYS A 29 1.37 11.72 -15.67
CA LYS A 29 1.58 10.49 -14.89
C LYS A 29 0.21 10.04 -14.38
N PRO A 30 -0.22 8.80 -14.68
CA PRO A 30 -1.55 8.34 -14.31
C PRO A 30 -1.71 8.53 -12.80
N LYS A 31 -2.68 9.36 -12.42
CA LYS A 31 -3.02 9.58 -11.02
C LYS A 31 -3.47 8.22 -10.47
N LEU A 32 -2.88 7.79 -9.36
CA LEU A 32 -3.29 6.55 -8.71
C LEU A 32 -4.79 6.59 -8.44
N THR A 33 -5.50 5.51 -8.76
CA THR A 33 -6.90 5.34 -8.37
C THR A 33 -7.00 5.21 -6.85
N LYS A 34 -8.18 5.50 -6.27
CA LYS A 34 -8.40 5.42 -4.82
C LYS A 34 -8.02 4.04 -4.24
N GLU A 35 -8.30 2.97 -4.99
CA GLU A 35 -7.92 1.61 -4.59
C GLU A 35 -6.42 1.37 -4.58
N GLN A 36 -5.69 1.97 -5.53
CA GLN A 36 -4.23 1.88 -5.55
C GLN A 36 -3.61 2.64 -4.37
N ILE A 37 -4.17 3.80 -4.02
CA ILE A 37 -3.75 4.57 -2.83
C ILE A 37 -4.00 3.75 -1.57
N ARG A 38 -5.20 3.18 -1.41
CA ARG A 38 -5.57 2.36 -0.25
C ARG A 38 -4.66 1.13 -0.11
N LYS A 39 -4.33 0.47 -1.22
CA LYS A 39 -3.40 -0.67 -1.23
C LYS A 39 -1.99 -0.25 -0.80
N LEU A 40 -1.51 0.89 -1.30
CA LEU A 40 -0.20 1.43 -0.93
C LEU A 40 -0.14 1.77 0.56
N GLU A 41 -1.16 2.44 1.10
CA GLU A 41 -1.27 2.75 2.53
C GLU A 41 -1.28 1.47 3.38
N TYR A 42 -2.02 0.45 2.94
CA TYR A 42 -2.05 -0.85 3.63
C TYR A 42 -0.67 -1.53 3.65
N GLU A 43 0.02 -1.58 2.51
CA GLU A 43 1.37 -2.14 2.41
C GLU A 43 2.39 -1.36 3.25
N GLN A 44 2.27 -0.02 3.32
CA GLN A 44 3.08 0.80 4.21
C GLN A 44 2.84 0.45 5.67
N ARG A 45 1.58 0.35 6.11
CA ARG A 45 1.25 -0.04 7.49
C ARG A 45 1.81 -1.41 7.86
N LEU A 46 1.73 -2.39 6.96
CA LEU A 46 2.30 -3.72 7.21
C LEU A 46 3.82 -3.67 7.43
N LYS A 47 4.51 -2.77 6.72
CA LYS A 47 5.95 -2.54 6.92
C LYS A 47 6.23 -1.84 8.24
N ASP A 48 5.46 -0.82 8.59
CA ASP A 48 5.66 -0.04 9.82
C ASP A 48 5.53 -0.91 11.08
N TYR A 49 4.61 -1.89 11.08
CA TYR A 49 4.43 -2.83 12.18
C TYR A 49 5.39 -4.02 12.15
N ASP A 50 6.22 -4.17 11.11
CA ASP A 50 7.02 -5.38 10.84
C ASP A 50 6.17 -6.66 10.96
N VAL A 51 5.12 -6.74 10.15
CA VAL A 51 4.22 -7.90 10.15
C VAL A 51 4.94 -9.09 9.52
N GLN A 52 5.19 -10.11 10.33
CA GLN A 52 5.89 -11.33 9.93
C GLN A 52 4.89 -12.48 9.75
N PHE A 53 4.94 -13.12 8.59
CA PHE A 53 4.29 -14.40 8.37
C PHE A 53 5.02 -15.49 9.16
N LEU A 54 4.26 -16.35 9.84
CA LEU A 54 4.82 -17.46 10.62
C LEU A 54 4.63 -18.80 9.91
N PHE A 55 3.38 -19.16 9.61
CA PHE A 55 3.02 -20.40 8.94
C PHE A 55 1.59 -20.34 8.40
N GLU A 56 1.27 -21.30 7.54
CA GLU A 56 -0.07 -21.54 7.01
C GLU A 56 -0.53 -22.95 7.39
N CYS A 57 -1.77 -23.08 7.86
CA CYS A 57 -2.38 -24.37 8.18
C CYS A 57 -3.83 -24.37 7.71
N ASN A 58 -4.22 -25.37 6.92
CA ASN A 58 -5.58 -25.52 6.38
C ASN A 58 -6.12 -24.24 5.69
N GLY A 59 -5.26 -23.51 4.97
CA GLY A 59 -5.63 -22.26 4.30
C GLY A 59 -5.79 -21.04 5.22
N VAL A 60 -5.43 -21.16 6.50
CA VAL A 60 -5.36 -20.06 7.46
C VAL A 60 -3.90 -19.67 7.67
N LYS A 61 -3.58 -18.40 7.41
CA LYS A 61 -2.25 -17.83 7.61
C LYS A 61 -2.16 -17.18 8.97
N VAL A 62 -1.07 -17.46 9.67
CA VAL A 62 -0.76 -16.91 10.98
C VAL A 62 0.37 -15.90 10.86
N TYR A 63 0.17 -14.75 11.48
CA TYR A 63 1.08 -13.62 11.45
C TYR A 63 1.42 -13.15 12.87
N ARG A 64 2.54 -12.44 13.00
CA ARG A 64 2.96 -11.77 14.22
C ARG A 64 3.46 -10.38 13.92
N PHE A 65 3.22 -9.45 14.82
CA PHE A 65 3.91 -8.15 14.84
C PHE A 65 4.28 -7.76 16.28
N MET A 66 5.09 -6.72 16.43
CA MET A 66 5.46 -6.17 17.73
C MET A 66 4.61 -4.93 18.04
N ASP A 67 3.91 -4.96 19.17
CA ASP A 67 3.27 -3.78 19.76
C ASP A 67 4.09 -3.37 21.01
N GLY A 68 5.04 -2.46 20.80
CA GLY A 68 6.09 -2.17 21.77
C GLY A 68 6.91 -3.44 22.11
N ALA A 69 6.92 -3.84 23.38
CA ALA A 69 7.59 -5.06 23.83
C ALA A 69 6.72 -6.33 23.76
N ARG A 70 5.47 -6.22 23.26
CA ARG A 70 4.51 -7.32 23.23
C ARG A 70 4.45 -7.94 21.84
N ARG A 71 4.51 -9.27 21.78
CA ARG A 71 4.26 -10.03 20.55
C ARG A 71 2.76 -10.21 20.39
N VAL A 72 2.19 -9.67 19.32
CA VAL A 72 0.77 -9.83 18.98
C VAL A 72 0.67 -10.82 17.84
N TYR A 73 -0.22 -11.81 17.99
CA TYR A 73 -0.46 -12.87 17.01
C TYR A 73 -1.86 -12.72 16.45
N PHE A 74 -2.00 -12.88 15.14
CA PHE A 74 -3.29 -12.82 14.48
C PHE A 74 -3.34 -13.72 13.24
N THR A 75 -4.55 -13.94 12.73
CA THR A 75 -4.78 -14.79 11.56
C THR A 75 -5.64 -14.08 10.53
N ASP A 76 -5.59 -14.53 9.28
CA ASP A 76 -6.49 -14.08 8.21
C ASP A 76 -7.85 -14.80 8.19
N ALA A 77 -8.07 -15.71 9.16
CA ALA A 77 -9.34 -16.40 9.31
C ALA A 77 -10.47 -15.43 9.65
N THR A 78 -11.56 -15.55 8.90
CA THR A 78 -12.80 -14.82 9.14
C THR A 78 -13.76 -15.63 9.99
N GLY A 79 -14.41 -14.97 10.95
CA GLY A 79 -15.39 -15.60 11.82
C GLY A 79 -15.46 -14.95 13.20
N MET A 80 -16.34 -15.50 14.04
CA MET A 80 -16.38 -15.16 15.47
C MET A 80 -15.44 -16.09 16.22
N THR A 81 -14.37 -15.51 16.78
CA THR A 81 -13.53 -16.20 17.75
C THR A 81 -13.83 -15.63 19.14
N TYR A 82 -13.76 -16.46 20.17
CA TYR A 82 -13.78 -15.98 21.55
C TYR A 82 -12.69 -16.69 22.34
N TYR A 83 -12.03 -15.97 23.23
CA TYR A 83 -11.20 -16.60 24.26
C TYR A 83 -11.75 -16.24 25.63
N GLN A 84 -11.66 -17.20 26.53
CA GLN A 84 -12.09 -17.07 27.91
C GLN A 84 -10.88 -17.26 28.81
N TYR A 85 -10.71 -16.36 29.78
CA TYR A 85 -9.66 -16.50 30.79
C TYR A 85 -10.21 -16.11 32.15
N THR A 86 -9.69 -16.76 33.19
CA THR A 86 -10.12 -16.51 34.57
C THR A 86 -8.98 -15.85 35.34
N THR A 87 -9.27 -14.71 35.95
CA THR A 87 -8.34 -14.01 36.85
C THR A 87 -8.80 -14.17 38.28
N ARG A 88 -7.87 -14.47 39.19
CA ARG A 88 -8.14 -14.50 40.62
C ARG A 88 -8.32 -13.07 41.15
N THR A 89 -9.47 -12.76 41.73
CA THR A 89 -9.79 -11.44 42.32
C THR A 89 -9.79 -11.45 43.85
N GLY A 90 -9.66 -12.62 44.49
CA GLY A 90 -9.55 -12.76 45.95
C GLY A 90 -9.07 -14.14 46.38
N LYS A 91 -9.11 -14.44 47.69
CA LYS A 91 -8.64 -15.73 48.24
C LYS A 91 -9.46 -16.93 47.73
N PHE A 92 -10.75 -16.73 47.48
CA PHE A 92 -11.67 -17.74 46.91
C PHE A 92 -12.41 -17.24 45.67
N SER A 93 -12.24 -15.97 45.30
CA SER A 93 -13.01 -15.33 44.22
C SER A 93 -12.25 -15.34 42.91
N HIS A 94 -12.98 -15.68 41.85
CA HIS A 94 -12.50 -15.74 40.48
C HIS A 94 -13.44 -14.97 39.59
N THR A 95 -12.88 -14.21 38.65
CA THR A 95 -13.65 -13.51 37.62
C THR A 95 -13.26 -14.07 36.27
N THR A 96 -14.26 -14.54 35.52
CA THR A 96 -14.08 -15.07 34.18
C THR A 96 -14.40 -13.98 33.17
N HIS A 97 -13.41 -13.66 32.35
CA HIS A 97 -13.52 -12.71 31.25
C HIS A 97 -13.76 -13.47 29.95
N ARG A 98 -14.76 -13.04 29.18
CA ARG A 98 -15.00 -13.53 27.83
C ARG A 98 -14.73 -12.40 26.86
N VAL A 99 -13.74 -12.57 26.00
CA VAL A 99 -13.39 -11.59 24.98
C VAL A 99 -13.74 -12.17 23.62
N GLN A 100 -14.64 -11.50 22.92
CA GLN A 100 -15.04 -11.84 21.56
C GLN A 100 -14.17 -11.04 20.58
N SER A 101 -13.55 -11.72 19.62
CA SER A 101 -12.90 -11.10 18.47
C SER A 101 -13.72 -11.42 17.23
N ILE A 102 -14.34 -10.38 16.67
CA ILE A 102 -15.13 -10.44 15.44
C ILE A 102 -14.18 -10.06 14.30
N ASN A 103 -13.71 -11.05 13.56
CA ASN A 103 -12.94 -10.83 12.34
C ASN A 103 -13.92 -10.96 11.16
N THR A 104 -14.69 -9.89 10.89
CA THR A 104 -15.57 -9.85 9.73
C THR A 104 -14.79 -9.36 8.51
N ARG A 105 -14.80 -10.15 7.43
CA ARG A 105 -14.52 -9.61 6.09
C ARG A 105 -15.58 -8.56 5.82
N ARG A 106 -15.20 -7.29 5.68
CA ARG A 106 -16.03 -6.34 4.94
C ARG A 106 -15.89 -6.73 3.47
N TYR A 107 -16.91 -7.39 2.94
CA TYR A 107 -17.08 -7.49 1.49
C TYR A 107 -17.36 -6.06 0.99
N GLU A 108 -16.51 -5.57 0.09
CA GLU A 108 -16.81 -4.42 -0.77
C GLU A 108 -17.41 -4.93 -2.08
#